data_AF-A0A380U1L5-F1
#
_entry.id   AF-A0A380U1L5-F1
#
_cell.length_a   1.000
_cell.length_b   1.000
_cell.length_c   1.000
_cell.angle_alpha   90.00
_cell.angle_beta   90.00
_cell.angle_gamma   90.00
#
_symmetry.space_group_name_H-M   'P 1'
#
loop_
_entity.id
_entity.type
_entity.pdbx_description
1 polymer ?
#
loop_
_entity_poly.entity_id
_entity_poly.type
_entity_poly.pdbx_seq_one_letter_code
_entity_poly.pdbx_strand_id
1 'polypeptide(L)'
;MSKTVIGIRTHQWTINEERLYKQLGEYFKSENIYFIVDETKEIIQFPQHINKISLNKELLTKIKILSNHPNPKGLGWLCGDYFYYAFKRNIQADYYWLIESDVDFTFPNLGNFFQKFEQIEDDALLYNFGPAMNSWAWTQRGQLIDPTVYQAFFPLSRLSGKAIDSCLTERQKLTHHFIENKVDLYQYPNDESLVATAVMKANLKVAKLNDFWKDSFKFFTYRNQIIIPNAKNLIEKNQVLHPSRSPETFANTLNYEIVNLLSTSKSIPDLINRVFVNPVDVEKIINQLKNKVLLDIEKLLKTRANYLYFLNFIKQLLDTKASEKSDKFAYKSWVYRDSTLVLDVYINSENNIENHVIEYSISQKNIICNTFTRKGNDQFIYKMSEKYDISSNENKLRIFDYSLCHDKLNEEITNSLSLFFHSLEEFYFK
;
A
#
# COMPACT_ATOMS: atom_id res chain seq x y z
N MET A 1 27.30 18.08 -3.42
CA MET A 1 26.06 17.29 -3.26
C MET A 1 26.43 15.83 -3.43
N SER A 2 25.96 14.94 -2.55
CA SER A 2 26.20 13.49 -2.66
C SER A 2 25.61 12.94 -3.96
N LYS A 3 26.35 12.09 -4.67
CA LYS A 3 25.88 11.45 -5.88
C LYS A 3 24.84 10.40 -5.52
N THR A 4 23.60 10.61 -5.95
CA THR A 4 22.47 9.69 -5.71
C THR A 4 21.94 9.16 -7.03
N VAL A 5 21.65 7.87 -7.07
CA VAL A 5 21.06 7.19 -8.23
C VAL A 5 19.82 6.40 -7.80
N ILE A 6 18.93 6.08 -8.74
CA ILE A 6 17.72 5.29 -8.49
C ILE A 6 17.62 4.10 -9.44
N GLY A 7 17.30 2.94 -8.87
CA GLY A 7 17.11 1.68 -9.57
C GLY A 7 15.67 1.24 -9.49
N ILE A 8 15.01 1.06 -10.63
CA ILE A 8 13.71 0.38 -10.71
C ILE A 8 13.99 -1.12 -10.80
N ARG A 9 13.59 -1.89 -9.78
CA ARG A 9 13.70 -3.36 -9.81
C ARG A 9 12.52 -3.97 -10.54
N THR A 10 12.79 -4.85 -11.49
CA THR A 10 11.76 -5.55 -12.27
C THR A 10 12.29 -6.86 -12.86
N HIS A 11 11.40 -7.63 -13.46
CA HIS A 11 11.69 -8.83 -14.25
C HIS A 11 11.07 -8.75 -15.66
N GLN A 12 10.55 -7.58 -16.05
CA GLN A 12 9.82 -7.39 -17.30
C GLN A 12 9.85 -5.92 -17.73
N TRP A 13 9.46 -5.64 -18.98
CA TRP A 13 9.21 -4.28 -19.48
C TRP A 13 7.75 -4.13 -19.86
N THR A 14 7.00 -3.34 -19.09
CA THR A 14 5.58 -3.06 -19.33
C THR A 14 5.28 -1.56 -19.20
N ILE A 15 4.02 -1.19 -19.34
CA ILE A 15 3.55 0.19 -19.14
C ILE A 15 3.81 0.71 -17.71
N ASN A 16 3.90 -0.17 -16.71
CA ASN A 16 4.17 0.24 -15.33
C ASN A 16 5.61 0.72 -15.16
N GLU A 17 6.57 -0.03 -15.68
CA GLU A 17 7.99 0.36 -15.74
C GLU A 17 8.17 1.69 -16.49
N GLU A 18 7.56 1.82 -17.66
CA GLU A 18 7.65 3.04 -18.47
C GLU A 18 7.05 4.26 -17.75
N ARG A 19 5.88 4.09 -17.10
CA ARG A 19 5.24 5.15 -16.33
C ARG A 19 6.11 5.58 -15.15
N LEU A 20 6.64 4.64 -14.37
CA LEU A 20 7.49 4.95 -13.23
C LEU A 20 8.77 5.65 -13.68
N TYR A 21 9.40 5.21 -14.78
CA TYR A 21 10.56 5.91 -15.35
C TYR A 21 10.26 7.37 -15.69
N LYS A 22 9.12 7.63 -16.34
CA LYS A 22 8.70 9.00 -16.67
C LYS A 22 8.48 9.85 -15.41
N GLN A 23 7.84 9.28 -14.39
CA GLN A 23 7.63 9.97 -13.10
C GLN A 23 8.95 10.30 -12.41
N LEU A 24 9.86 9.34 -12.31
CA LEU A 24 11.18 9.56 -11.70
C LEU A 24 11.99 10.62 -12.48
N GLY A 25 11.79 10.72 -13.79
CA GLY A 25 12.36 11.74 -14.67
C GLY A 25 11.97 13.18 -14.33
N GLU A 26 10.93 13.41 -13.52
CA GLU A 26 10.57 14.74 -13.00
C GLU A 26 11.64 15.29 -12.03
N TYR A 27 12.47 14.43 -11.45
CA TYR A 27 13.48 14.81 -10.46
C TYR A 27 14.87 14.25 -10.79
N PHE A 28 14.98 12.96 -11.09
CA PHE A 28 16.25 12.36 -11.49
C PHE A 28 16.51 12.62 -12.97
N LYS A 29 17.74 13.05 -13.29
CA LYS A 29 18.20 13.05 -14.68
C LYS A 29 18.22 11.62 -15.21
N SER A 30 17.96 11.43 -16.50
CA SER A 30 17.86 10.11 -17.12
C SER A 30 19.12 9.26 -16.93
N GLU A 31 20.31 9.87 -16.92
CA GLU A 31 21.58 9.17 -16.64
C GLU A 31 21.71 8.62 -15.22
N ASN A 32 20.84 9.02 -14.29
CA ASN A 32 20.81 8.56 -12.90
C ASN A 32 19.65 7.60 -12.59
N ILE A 33 18.83 7.26 -13.61
CA ILE A 33 17.74 6.28 -13.50
C ILE A 33 18.16 5.00 -14.21
N TYR A 34 18.10 3.89 -13.49
CA TYR A 34 18.49 2.57 -13.98
C TYR A 34 17.36 1.57 -13.79
N PHE A 35 17.24 0.63 -14.71
CA PHE A 35 16.45 -0.59 -14.51
C PHE A 35 17.37 -1.71 -14.10
N ILE A 36 17.14 -2.26 -12.92
CA ILE A 36 17.88 -3.43 -12.44
C ILE A 36 16.96 -4.63 -12.68
N VAL A 37 17.33 -5.48 -13.63
CA VAL A 37 16.40 -6.46 -14.21
C VAL A 37 16.81 -7.87 -13.81
N ASP A 38 15.90 -8.62 -13.19
CA ASP A 38 16.09 -10.05 -12.92
C ASP A 38 16.05 -10.83 -14.24
N GLU A 39 17.25 -11.15 -14.74
CA GLU A 39 17.49 -11.95 -15.94
C GLU A 39 18.06 -13.34 -15.54
N THR A 40 17.73 -13.83 -14.35
CA THR A 40 18.16 -15.16 -13.91
C THR A 40 17.48 -16.30 -14.66
N LYS A 41 16.36 -16.02 -15.34
CA LYS A 41 15.60 -17.00 -16.14
C LYS A 41 15.71 -16.77 -17.63
N GLU A 42 15.56 -15.52 -18.05
CA GLU A 42 15.58 -15.13 -19.45
C GLU A 42 16.08 -13.69 -19.59
N ILE A 43 16.56 -13.35 -20.79
CA ILE A 43 17.02 -11.99 -21.11
C ILE A 43 15.80 -11.16 -21.48
N ILE A 44 15.67 -9.98 -20.86
CA ILE A 44 14.56 -9.07 -21.12
C ILE A 44 15.03 -7.94 -22.03
N GLN A 45 14.28 -7.71 -23.11
CA GLN A 45 14.54 -6.63 -24.05
C GLN A 45 14.03 -5.30 -23.49
N PHE A 46 14.86 -4.27 -23.56
CA PHE A 46 14.56 -2.92 -23.13
C PHE A 46 14.85 -1.93 -24.27
N PRO A 47 14.15 -0.77 -24.32
CA PRO A 47 14.51 0.28 -25.27
C PRO A 47 15.95 0.76 -25.09
N GLN A 48 16.62 1.11 -26.20
CA GLN A 48 18.04 1.50 -26.19
C GLN A 48 18.37 2.74 -25.34
N HIS A 49 17.40 3.62 -25.13
CA HIS A 49 17.57 4.84 -24.33
C HIS A 49 17.49 4.59 -22.81
N ILE A 50 17.20 3.36 -22.38
CA ILE A 50 17.06 3.00 -20.98
C ILE A 50 18.36 2.39 -20.45
N ASN A 51 18.84 2.89 -19.31
CA ASN A 51 20.00 2.32 -18.64
C ASN A 51 19.60 0.99 -17.96
N LYS A 52 19.96 -0.14 -18.57
CA LYS A 52 19.68 -1.48 -18.02
C LYS A 52 20.91 -2.05 -17.30
N ILE A 53 20.69 -2.64 -16.12
CA ILE A 53 21.66 -3.46 -15.40
C ILE A 53 21.06 -4.84 -15.21
N SER A 54 21.75 -5.86 -15.73
CA SER A 54 21.31 -7.26 -15.64
C SER A 54 21.70 -7.88 -14.31
N LEU A 55 20.72 -8.42 -13.59
CA LEU A 55 20.89 -9.37 -12.49
C LEU A 55 20.76 -10.78 -13.06
N ASN A 56 21.89 -11.43 -13.36
CA ASN A 56 21.92 -12.75 -13.99
C ASN A 56 22.73 -13.77 -13.15
N LYS A 57 22.66 -15.04 -13.53
CA LYS A 57 23.34 -16.13 -12.78
C LYS A 57 24.86 -15.98 -12.73
N GLU A 58 25.48 -15.44 -13.78
CA GLU A 58 26.93 -15.20 -13.81
C GLU A 58 27.33 -14.21 -12.73
N LEU A 59 26.62 -13.08 -12.64
CA LEU A 59 26.85 -12.07 -11.61
C LEU A 59 26.66 -12.67 -10.21
N LEU A 60 25.56 -13.38 -9.97
CA LEU A 60 25.26 -14.01 -8.66
C LEU A 60 26.36 -14.99 -8.23
N THR A 61 26.84 -15.79 -9.18
CA THR A 61 27.94 -16.74 -8.96
C THR A 61 29.24 -16.01 -8.64
N LYS A 62 29.56 -14.95 -9.39
CA LYS A 62 30.75 -14.11 -9.19
C LYS A 62 30.78 -13.45 -7.81
N ILE A 63 29.63 -13.04 -7.29
CA ILE A 63 29.49 -12.47 -5.94
C ILE A 63 29.18 -13.51 -4.86
N LYS A 64 29.23 -14.81 -5.19
CA LYS A 64 29.10 -15.95 -4.27
C LYS A 64 27.80 -15.93 -3.46
N ILE A 65 26.68 -15.58 -4.09
CA ILE A 65 25.35 -15.71 -3.49
C ILE A 65 24.49 -16.68 -4.29
N LEU A 66 23.37 -17.13 -3.71
CA LEU A 66 22.51 -18.14 -4.32
C LEU A 66 22.04 -17.70 -5.72
N SER A 67 22.33 -18.51 -6.74
CA SER A 67 22.04 -18.20 -8.15
C SER A 67 20.87 -18.98 -8.76
N ASN A 68 20.31 -19.94 -8.03
CA ASN A 68 19.13 -20.71 -8.42
C ASN A 68 18.14 -20.81 -7.26
N HIS A 69 16.84 -20.70 -7.55
CA HIS A 69 15.77 -20.94 -6.58
C HIS A 69 14.59 -21.65 -7.27
N PRO A 70 13.95 -22.65 -6.63
CA PRO A 70 12.76 -23.33 -7.18
C PRO A 70 11.52 -22.44 -7.27
N ASN A 71 11.60 -21.14 -6.96
CA ASN A 71 10.43 -20.27 -6.99
C ASN A 71 10.13 -19.95 -8.47
N PRO A 72 8.91 -20.24 -8.95
CA PRO A 72 8.53 -19.92 -10.33
C PRO A 72 8.57 -18.41 -10.63
N LYS A 73 8.60 -17.54 -9.63
CA LYS A 73 8.78 -16.08 -9.78
C LYS A 73 10.24 -15.61 -9.76
N GLY A 74 11.20 -16.51 -9.59
CA GLY A 74 12.63 -16.17 -9.61
C GLY A 74 13.21 -15.73 -8.26
N LEU A 75 14.51 -15.46 -8.25
CA LEU A 75 15.26 -15.08 -7.05
C LEU A 75 15.03 -13.63 -6.67
N GLY A 76 14.86 -12.73 -7.63
CA GLY A 76 14.64 -11.30 -7.37
C GLY A 76 13.38 -11.04 -6.57
N TRP A 77 12.33 -11.85 -6.75
CA TRP A 77 11.10 -11.73 -5.95
C TRP A 77 11.28 -12.05 -4.47
N LEU A 78 12.18 -12.99 -4.14
CA LEU A 78 12.45 -13.35 -2.74
C LEU A 78 13.53 -12.46 -2.11
N CYS A 79 14.57 -12.15 -2.88
CA CYS A 79 15.78 -11.49 -2.43
C CYS A 79 15.97 -10.16 -3.14
N GLY A 80 15.10 -9.21 -2.81
CA GLY A 80 15.15 -7.85 -3.30
C GLY A 80 16.45 -7.08 -3.08
N ASP A 81 17.28 -7.49 -2.11
CA ASP A 81 18.62 -6.96 -1.88
C ASP A 81 19.60 -7.28 -3.02
N TYR A 82 19.31 -8.30 -3.84
CA TYR A 82 20.19 -8.69 -4.96
C TYR A 82 20.33 -7.57 -5.99
N PHE A 83 19.26 -6.81 -6.20
CA PHE A 83 19.27 -5.67 -7.10
C PHE A 83 20.23 -4.59 -6.61
N TYR A 84 20.38 -4.38 -5.29
CA TYR A 84 21.39 -3.46 -4.76
C TYR A 84 22.82 -3.89 -5.07
N TYR A 85 23.12 -5.19 -4.98
CA TYR A 85 24.45 -5.71 -5.27
C TYR A 85 24.81 -5.53 -6.75
N ALA A 86 23.86 -5.82 -7.65
CA ALA A 86 24.02 -5.55 -9.06
C ALA A 86 24.19 -4.06 -9.33
N PHE A 87 23.37 -3.22 -8.69
CA PHE A 87 23.40 -1.79 -8.90
C PHE A 87 24.74 -1.16 -8.47
N LYS A 88 25.18 -1.42 -7.23
CA LYS A 88 26.46 -0.90 -6.70
C LYS A 88 27.67 -1.39 -7.48
N ARG A 89 27.64 -2.62 -7.99
CA ARG A 89 28.76 -3.18 -8.76
C ARG A 89 28.97 -2.47 -10.10
N ASN A 90 27.90 -1.98 -10.70
CA ASN A 90 27.95 -1.33 -12.01
C ASN A 90 28.07 0.19 -11.90
N ILE A 91 27.50 0.80 -10.86
CA ILE A 91 27.42 2.25 -10.70
C ILE A 91 28.01 2.68 -9.37
N GLN A 92 28.98 3.61 -9.42
CA GLN A 92 29.51 4.25 -8.22
C GLN A 92 28.66 5.47 -7.85
N ALA A 93 28.09 5.44 -6.64
CA ALA A 93 27.30 6.50 -6.03
C ALA A 93 27.44 6.45 -4.51
N ASP A 94 27.08 7.54 -3.84
CA ASP A 94 27.07 7.61 -2.37
C ASP A 94 25.83 6.90 -1.81
N TYR A 95 24.69 7.11 -2.48
CA TYR A 95 23.40 6.53 -2.12
C TYR A 95 22.68 5.94 -3.33
N TYR A 96 22.02 4.81 -3.08
CA TYR A 96 21.28 4.04 -4.05
C TYR A 96 19.83 3.95 -3.59
N TRP A 97 18.91 4.57 -4.32
CA TRP A 97 17.49 4.26 -4.19
C TRP A 97 17.15 3.00 -4.96
N LEU A 98 16.28 2.17 -4.40
CA LEU A 98 15.69 1.04 -5.07
C LEU A 98 14.17 1.09 -4.90
N ILE A 99 13.45 0.89 -5.99
CA ILE A 99 12.00 1.00 -6.06
C ILE A 99 11.41 -0.14 -6.89
N GLU A 100 10.30 -0.74 -6.42
CA GLU A 100 9.53 -1.71 -7.22
C GLU A 100 8.82 -1.03 -8.39
N SER A 101 8.69 -1.76 -9.51
CA SER A 101 8.01 -1.24 -10.71
C SER A 101 6.51 -1.03 -10.53
N ASP A 102 5.92 -1.51 -9.45
CA ASP A 102 4.52 -1.27 -9.05
C ASP A 102 4.40 -0.25 -7.90
N VAL A 103 5.38 0.63 -7.72
CA VAL A 103 5.22 1.86 -6.93
C VAL A 103 4.74 3.00 -7.83
N ASP A 104 3.87 3.86 -7.32
CA ASP A 104 3.42 5.10 -7.99
C ASP A 104 3.34 6.25 -6.97
N PHE A 105 3.11 7.48 -7.42
CA PHE A 105 3.15 8.70 -6.62
C PHE A 105 2.03 9.66 -6.98
N THR A 106 1.28 10.20 -6.01
CA THR A 106 0.30 11.27 -6.23
C THR A 106 0.84 12.68 -5.95
N PHE A 107 2.16 12.84 -5.94
CA PHE A 107 2.82 14.13 -5.77
C PHE A 107 2.63 14.99 -7.04
N PRO A 108 2.14 16.24 -6.93
CA PRO A 108 2.10 17.16 -8.08
C PRO A 108 3.48 17.53 -8.60
N ASN A 109 4.49 17.49 -7.73
CA ASN A 109 5.90 17.62 -8.05
C ASN A 109 6.64 16.52 -7.28
N LEU A 110 7.08 15.48 -7.98
CA LEU A 110 7.78 14.37 -7.34
C LEU A 110 9.13 14.78 -6.74
N GLY A 111 9.75 15.86 -7.24
CA GLY A 111 10.97 16.42 -6.68
C GLY A 111 10.83 16.81 -5.21
N ASN A 112 9.66 17.30 -4.79
CA ASN A 112 9.42 17.64 -3.37
C ASN A 112 9.60 16.42 -2.46
N PHE A 113 9.23 15.22 -2.92
CA PHE A 113 9.40 13.99 -2.14
C PHE A 113 10.89 13.68 -1.94
N PHE A 114 11.66 13.63 -3.03
CA PHE A 114 13.07 13.23 -3.00
C PHE A 114 14.02 14.30 -2.42
N GLN A 115 13.75 15.59 -2.66
CA GLN A 115 14.51 16.71 -2.09
C GLN A 115 14.59 16.64 -0.56
N LYS A 116 13.52 16.15 0.10
CA LYS A 116 13.49 15.98 1.55
C LYS A 116 14.58 15.05 2.10
N PHE A 117 15.12 14.19 1.23
CA PHE A 117 16.12 13.19 1.60
C PHE A 117 17.56 13.55 1.16
N GLU A 118 17.77 14.67 0.44
CA GLU A 118 19.09 15.04 -0.09
C GLU A 118 20.14 15.28 1.00
N GLN A 119 19.71 15.79 2.16
CA GLN A 119 20.59 16.10 3.30
C GLN A 119 20.65 14.97 4.33
N ILE A 120 19.94 13.86 4.08
CA ILE A 120 19.89 12.76 5.05
C ILE A 120 21.10 11.86 4.82
N GLU A 121 22.01 11.84 5.80
CA GLU A 121 23.27 11.10 5.72
C GLU A 121 23.15 9.65 6.20
N ASP A 122 22.00 9.26 6.78
CA ASP A 122 21.75 7.89 7.25
C ASP A 122 22.05 6.84 6.19
N ASP A 123 22.64 5.74 6.65
CA ASP A 123 23.17 4.67 5.81
C ASP A 123 22.07 3.85 5.15
N ALA A 124 20.87 3.88 5.72
CA ALA A 124 19.67 3.31 5.17
C ALA A 124 18.44 4.17 5.46
N LEU A 125 17.56 4.31 4.46
CA LEU A 125 16.20 4.83 4.60
C LEU A 125 15.22 3.71 4.25
N LEU A 126 14.46 3.27 5.25
CA LEU A 126 13.59 2.10 5.16
C LEU A 126 12.16 2.45 5.60
N TYR A 127 11.13 1.92 4.94
CA TYR A 127 9.75 2.13 5.38
C TYR A 127 9.37 1.18 6.50
N ASN A 128 8.63 1.68 7.50
CA ASN A 128 8.16 0.91 8.66
C ASN A 128 9.28 0.13 9.37
N PHE A 129 10.46 0.75 9.44
CA PHE A 129 11.63 0.13 10.05
C PHE A 129 11.51 0.04 11.58
N GLY A 130 11.95 -1.07 12.16
CA GLY A 130 12.03 -1.23 13.61
C GLY A 130 12.28 -2.68 14.03
N PRO A 131 12.37 -2.95 15.34
CA PRO A 131 12.44 -4.32 15.84
C PRO A 131 11.26 -5.15 15.36
N ALA A 132 11.53 -6.38 14.93
CA ALA A 132 10.50 -7.31 14.50
C ALA A 132 9.75 -7.89 15.70
N MET A 133 8.44 -8.10 15.55
CA MET A 133 7.67 -8.85 16.53
C MET A 133 7.95 -10.35 16.39
N ASN A 134 7.89 -11.12 17.47
CA ASN A 134 8.03 -12.58 17.42
C ASN A 134 6.98 -13.27 16.52
N SER A 135 5.82 -12.63 16.32
CA SER A 135 4.74 -13.11 15.45
C SER A 135 4.90 -12.73 13.97
N TRP A 136 5.90 -11.91 13.61
CA TRP A 136 6.14 -11.58 12.21
C TRP A 136 6.69 -12.79 11.46
N ALA A 137 6.12 -13.06 10.27
CA ALA A 137 6.39 -14.29 9.52
C ALA A 137 7.87 -14.49 9.15
N TRP A 138 8.66 -13.42 9.13
CA TRP A 138 10.08 -13.46 8.77
C TRP A 138 11.04 -13.43 9.96
N THR A 139 10.55 -13.36 11.21
CA THR A 139 11.41 -13.23 12.40
C THR A 139 12.38 -14.40 12.53
N GLN A 140 11.90 -15.64 12.41
CA GLN A 140 12.77 -16.83 12.51
C GLN A 140 13.86 -16.85 11.43
N ARG A 141 13.59 -16.29 10.26
CA ARG A 141 14.58 -16.20 9.17
C ARG A 141 15.63 -15.15 9.49
N GLY A 142 15.21 -13.98 9.96
CA GLY A 142 16.12 -12.91 10.42
C GLY A 142 17.08 -13.36 11.53
N GLN A 143 16.65 -14.31 12.38
CA GLN A 143 17.50 -14.87 13.46
C GLN A 143 18.74 -15.60 12.96
N LEU A 144 18.77 -16.01 11.68
CA LEU A 144 19.99 -16.56 11.06
C LEU A 144 21.09 -15.50 10.87
N ILE A 145 20.74 -14.22 10.94
CA ILE A 145 21.66 -13.09 10.81
C ILE A 145 22.03 -12.55 12.18
N ASP A 146 21.04 -12.24 13.01
CA ASP A 146 21.22 -11.68 14.36
C ASP A 146 20.06 -12.12 15.28
N PRO A 147 20.31 -12.42 16.58
CA PRO A 147 19.24 -12.70 17.54
C PRO A 147 18.21 -11.58 17.65
N THR A 148 18.64 -10.31 17.49
CA THR A 148 17.76 -9.13 17.50
C THR A 148 17.35 -8.79 16.06
N VAL A 149 16.20 -9.30 15.66
CA VAL A 149 15.70 -9.12 14.29
C VAL A 149 15.03 -7.77 14.11
N TYR A 150 15.32 -7.14 12.98
CA TYR A 150 14.64 -5.93 12.53
C TYR A 150 13.83 -6.22 11.26
N GLN A 151 12.77 -5.45 11.08
CA GLN A 151 11.89 -5.51 9.92
C GLN A 151 11.88 -4.18 9.19
N ALA A 152 11.57 -4.24 7.89
CA ALA A 152 11.22 -3.09 7.05
C ALA A 152 10.31 -3.57 5.92
N PHE A 153 9.59 -2.64 5.28
CA PHE A 153 8.89 -2.91 4.01
C PHE A 153 9.76 -2.42 2.86
N PHE A 154 9.97 -3.27 1.86
CA PHE A 154 11.01 -3.06 0.85
C PHE A 154 10.60 -2.52 -0.54
N PRO A 155 9.35 -2.11 -0.85
CA PRO A 155 9.07 -1.60 -2.20
C PRO A 155 9.75 -0.26 -2.54
N LEU A 156 10.20 0.49 -1.54
CA LEU A 156 10.98 1.71 -1.70
C LEU A 156 11.98 1.83 -0.57
N SER A 157 13.27 1.89 -0.90
CA SER A 157 14.35 2.03 0.07
C SER A 157 15.54 2.81 -0.50
N ARG A 158 16.39 3.34 0.38
CA ARG A 158 17.68 3.93 0.02
C ARG A 158 18.78 3.31 0.86
N LEU A 159 19.87 2.86 0.27
CA LEU A 159 21.05 2.38 0.98
C LEU A 159 22.30 3.13 0.55
N SER A 160 23.21 3.37 1.50
CA SER A 160 24.58 3.77 1.25
C SER A 160 25.41 2.60 0.71
N GLY A 161 26.56 2.89 0.09
CA GLY A 161 27.48 1.84 -0.38
C GLY A 161 27.88 0.85 0.72
N LYS A 162 28.21 1.33 1.92
CA LYS A 162 28.61 0.47 3.06
C LYS A 162 27.46 -0.36 3.62
N ALA A 163 26.21 0.13 3.56
CA ALA A 163 25.04 -0.66 3.94
C ALA A 163 24.86 -1.83 2.96
N ILE A 164 25.00 -1.59 1.65
CA ILE A 164 24.94 -2.64 0.63
C ILE A 164 26.05 -3.70 0.86
N ASP A 165 27.27 -3.28 1.22
CA ASP A 165 28.37 -4.21 1.50
C ASP A 165 28.11 -5.08 2.75
N SER A 166 27.50 -4.50 3.78
CA SER A 166 27.10 -5.21 4.99
C SER A 166 26.04 -6.26 4.68
N CYS A 167 25.01 -5.91 3.91
CA CYS A 167 24.00 -6.84 3.45
C CYS A 167 24.59 -7.98 2.59
N LEU A 168 25.48 -7.65 1.65
CA LEU A 168 26.14 -8.65 0.80
C LEU A 168 26.95 -9.64 1.62
N THR A 169 27.67 -9.15 2.63
CA THR A 169 28.47 -9.99 3.54
C THR A 169 27.59 -11.01 4.27
N GLU A 170 26.46 -10.58 4.82
CA GLU A 170 25.53 -11.51 5.48
C GLU A 170 24.87 -12.47 4.50
N ARG A 171 24.50 -12.00 3.29
CA ARG A 171 23.94 -12.86 2.24
C ARG A 171 24.93 -13.93 1.76
N GLN A 172 26.22 -13.62 1.68
CA GLN A 172 27.28 -14.58 1.35
C GLN A 172 27.42 -15.65 2.45
N LYS A 173 27.40 -15.25 3.73
CA LYS A 173 27.42 -16.21 4.87
C LYS A 173 26.22 -17.14 4.83
N LEU A 174 25.02 -16.60 4.64
CA LEU A 174 23.78 -17.39 4.52
C LEU A 174 23.82 -18.34 3.33
N THR A 175 24.34 -17.89 2.18
CA THR A 175 24.52 -18.75 1.00
C THR A 175 25.49 -19.89 1.29
N HIS A 176 26.60 -19.60 1.97
CA HIS A 176 27.56 -20.62 2.37
C HIS A 176 26.91 -21.67 3.29
N HIS A 177 26.18 -21.24 4.31
CA HIS A 177 25.44 -22.17 5.18
C HIS A 177 24.38 -22.98 4.42
N PHE A 178 23.69 -22.37 3.46
CA PHE A 178 22.73 -23.06 2.60
C PHE A 178 23.42 -24.16 1.76
N ILE A 179 24.58 -23.86 1.14
CA ILE A 179 25.37 -24.84 0.37
C ILE A 179 25.85 -26.00 1.27
N GLU A 180 26.16 -25.71 2.53
CA GLU A 180 26.55 -26.71 3.53
C GLU A 180 25.36 -27.47 4.15
N ASN A 181 24.13 -27.25 3.66
CA ASN A 181 22.88 -27.81 4.20
C ASN A 181 22.65 -27.50 5.70
N LYS A 182 23.15 -26.35 6.18
CA LYS A 182 22.92 -25.85 7.55
C LYS A 182 21.68 -24.95 7.66
N VAL A 183 21.16 -24.49 6.52
CA VAL A 183 19.97 -23.65 6.41
C VAL A 183 19.14 -24.18 5.26
N ASP A 184 17.85 -24.40 5.50
CA ASP A 184 16.92 -24.78 4.45
C ASP A 184 16.49 -23.58 3.61
N LEU A 185 16.07 -23.83 2.38
CA LEU A 185 15.58 -22.79 1.48
C LEU A 185 14.38 -22.01 2.09
N TYR A 186 13.49 -22.70 2.79
CA TYR A 186 12.33 -22.09 3.45
C TYR A 186 12.72 -21.20 4.64
N GLN A 187 13.95 -21.32 5.13
CA GLN A 187 14.51 -20.48 6.18
C GLN A 187 15.32 -19.31 5.59
N TYR A 188 15.62 -19.32 4.29
CA TYR A 188 16.42 -18.29 3.64
C TYR A 188 15.73 -16.91 3.77
N PRO A 189 16.40 -15.91 4.39
CA PRO A 189 15.78 -14.61 4.67
C PRO A 189 15.41 -13.86 3.39
N ASN A 190 14.24 -13.22 3.37
CA ASN A 190 13.90 -12.26 2.33
C ASN A 190 14.67 -10.94 2.51
N ASP A 191 14.49 -10.01 1.58
CA ASP A 191 15.06 -8.65 1.66
C ASP A 191 14.59 -7.87 2.89
N GLU A 192 13.30 -7.95 3.24
CA GLU A 192 12.71 -7.22 4.37
C GLU A 192 13.39 -7.53 5.72
N SER A 193 13.65 -8.82 5.97
CA SER A 193 14.33 -9.26 7.20
C SER A 193 15.85 -9.11 7.09
N LEU A 194 16.44 -9.42 5.92
CA LEU A 194 17.89 -9.37 5.75
C LEU A 194 18.41 -7.95 5.85
N VAL A 195 17.87 -7.02 5.06
CA VAL A 195 18.47 -5.68 4.95
C VAL A 195 18.36 -4.96 6.27
N ALA A 196 17.17 -4.93 6.89
CA ALA A 196 16.95 -4.27 8.17
C ALA A 196 17.85 -4.85 9.28
N THR A 197 18.01 -6.17 9.34
CA THR A 197 18.82 -6.82 10.39
C THR A 197 20.31 -6.65 10.12
N ALA A 198 20.78 -6.80 8.88
CA ALA A 198 22.19 -6.69 8.53
C ALA A 198 22.75 -5.28 8.77
N VAL A 199 22.00 -4.23 8.43
CA VAL A 199 22.45 -2.84 8.67
C VAL A 199 22.54 -2.53 10.16
N MET A 200 21.61 -3.05 10.97
CA MET A 200 21.64 -2.87 12.42
C MET A 200 22.76 -3.66 13.09
N LYS A 201 22.98 -4.92 12.67
CA LYS A 201 24.12 -5.73 13.11
C LYS A 201 25.46 -5.06 12.81
N ALA A 202 25.55 -4.32 11.72
CA ALA A 202 26.72 -3.53 11.33
C ALA A 202 26.83 -2.17 12.05
N ASN A 203 25.94 -1.86 13.01
CA ASN A 203 25.86 -0.58 13.73
C ASN A 203 25.78 0.64 12.80
N LEU A 204 25.09 0.50 11.67
CA LEU A 204 24.87 1.58 10.72
C LEU A 204 23.68 2.46 11.13
N LYS A 205 23.67 3.71 10.67
CA LYS A 205 22.57 4.64 10.93
C LYS A 205 21.39 4.35 10.01
N VAL A 206 20.19 4.21 10.57
CA VAL A 206 18.97 3.91 9.83
C VAL A 206 17.89 4.89 10.23
N ALA A 207 17.27 5.54 9.25
CA ALA A 207 16.10 6.37 9.45
C ALA A 207 14.86 5.77 8.77
N LYS A 208 13.67 6.06 9.30
CA LYS A 208 12.42 5.57 8.74
C LYS A 208 11.88 6.55 7.70
N LEU A 209 11.55 6.08 6.50
CA LEU A 209 10.97 6.93 5.45
C LEU A 209 9.69 7.64 5.93
N ASN A 210 8.87 6.93 6.69
CA ASN A 210 7.62 7.45 7.23
C ASN A 210 7.78 8.45 8.38
N ASP A 211 8.99 8.65 8.92
CA ASP A 211 9.20 9.73 9.90
C ASP A 211 9.30 11.10 9.20
N PHE A 212 9.79 11.11 7.96
CA PHE A 212 9.91 12.31 7.13
C PHE A 212 8.58 12.67 6.44
N TRP A 213 7.82 11.67 6.00
CA TRP A 213 6.53 11.86 5.31
C TRP A 213 5.42 11.03 5.97
N LYS A 214 5.06 11.37 7.21
CA LYS A 214 4.10 10.60 8.03
C LYS A 214 2.79 10.28 7.32
N ASP A 215 2.24 11.25 6.60
CA ASP A 215 0.93 11.12 5.96
C ASP A 215 1.01 10.59 4.52
N SER A 216 2.20 10.47 3.92
CA SER A 216 2.36 10.10 2.50
C SER A 216 2.35 8.61 2.21
N PHE A 217 2.28 7.75 3.22
CA PHE A 217 2.40 6.29 3.03
C PHE A 217 1.13 5.52 3.41
N LYS A 218 -0.01 6.20 3.48
CA LYS A 218 -1.29 5.58 3.86
C LYS A 218 -1.70 4.43 2.94
N PHE A 219 -1.35 4.54 1.66
CA PHE A 219 -1.65 3.54 0.62
C PHE A 219 -0.41 2.71 0.23
N PHE A 220 0.62 2.69 1.07
CA PHE A 220 1.85 1.96 0.85
C PHE A 220 1.84 0.67 1.68
N THR A 221 1.23 -0.38 1.12
CA THR A 221 0.98 -1.67 1.80
C THR A 221 1.09 -2.82 0.80
N TYR A 222 1.11 -4.08 1.22
CA TYR A 222 1.04 -5.22 0.30
C TYR A 222 -0.41 -5.69 0.05
N ARG A 223 -1.38 -5.19 0.82
CA ARG A 223 -2.76 -5.73 0.84
C ARG A 223 -3.70 -5.08 -0.17
N ASN A 224 -3.50 -3.79 -0.43
CA ASN A 224 -4.48 -2.99 -1.18
C ASN A 224 -3.92 -2.64 -2.56
N GLN A 225 -4.42 -3.31 -3.60
CA GLN A 225 -4.05 -2.98 -4.98
C GLN A 225 -4.74 -1.71 -5.45
N ILE A 226 -3.98 -0.82 -6.09
CA ILE A 226 -4.48 0.44 -6.62
C ILE A 226 -4.47 0.36 -8.13
N ILE A 227 -5.66 0.46 -8.75
CA ILE A 227 -5.83 0.29 -10.20
C ILE A 227 -5.67 1.62 -10.92
N ILE A 228 -4.47 1.88 -11.44
CA ILE A 228 -4.09 3.12 -12.11
C ILE A 228 -4.32 3.04 -13.63
N PRO A 229 -4.45 4.17 -14.35
CA PRO A 229 -4.28 5.55 -13.88
C PRO A 229 -5.49 6.10 -13.09
N ASN A 230 -6.69 5.58 -13.31
CA ASN A 230 -7.91 6.25 -12.87
C ASN A 230 -8.13 6.27 -11.35
N ALA A 231 -7.77 5.21 -10.62
CA ALA A 231 -7.93 5.20 -9.16
C ALA A 231 -7.06 6.24 -8.46
N LYS A 232 -6.02 6.76 -9.12
CA LYS A 232 -5.17 7.82 -8.60
C LYS A 232 -5.95 9.11 -8.28
N ASN A 233 -7.02 9.38 -9.04
CA ASN A 233 -7.87 10.56 -8.82
C ASN A 233 -8.79 10.43 -7.58
N LEU A 234 -8.91 9.23 -7.03
CA LEU A 234 -9.65 8.95 -5.80
C LEU A 234 -8.75 8.96 -4.56
N ILE A 235 -7.44 9.17 -4.77
CA ILE A 235 -6.44 9.17 -3.72
C ILE A 235 -5.97 10.60 -3.49
N GLU A 236 -5.74 10.94 -2.23
CA GLU A 236 -5.21 12.25 -1.87
C GLU A 236 -3.83 12.50 -2.49
N LYS A 237 -3.48 13.78 -2.66
CA LYS A 237 -2.17 14.18 -3.18
C LYS A 237 -1.05 13.82 -2.20
N ASN A 238 0.18 13.82 -2.70
CA ASN A 238 1.40 13.59 -1.89
C ASN A 238 1.43 12.20 -1.22
N GLN A 239 0.93 11.18 -1.90
CA GLN A 239 0.99 9.78 -1.47
C GLN A 239 2.00 9.00 -2.30
N VAL A 240 2.63 8.02 -1.66
CA VAL A 240 3.39 6.93 -2.25
C VAL A 240 2.49 5.70 -2.23
N LEU A 241 2.30 5.09 -3.39
CA LEU A 241 1.28 4.07 -3.64
C LEU A 241 1.94 2.73 -3.89
N HIS A 242 1.49 1.69 -3.21
CA HIS A 242 1.91 0.32 -3.49
C HIS A 242 0.87 -0.70 -3.00
N PRO A 243 0.63 -1.80 -3.75
CA PRO A 243 1.04 -2.00 -5.14
C PRO A 243 0.09 -1.27 -6.11
N SER A 244 0.69 -0.66 -7.13
CA SER A 244 0.05 0.10 -8.20
C SER A 244 0.00 -0.75 -9.46
N ARG A 245 -1.19 -1.19 -9.87
CA ARG A 245 -1.41 -2.18 -10.93
C ARG A 245 -2.24 -1.62 -12.07
N SER A 246 -1.99 -2.09 -13.29
CA SER A 246 -2.85 -1.78 -14.45
C SER A 246 -4.14 -2.62 -14.41
N PRO A 247 -5.21 -2.21 -15.10
CA PRO A 247 -6.43 -3.01 -15.22
C PRO A 247 -6.17 -4.42 -15.76
N GLU A 248 -5.26 -4.56 -16.72
CA GLU A 248 -4.89 -5.84 -17.33
C GLU A 248 -4.18 -6.76 -16.35
N THR A 249 -3.26 -6.20 -15.55
CA THR A 249 -2.56 -6.96 -14.50
C THR A 249 -3.53 -7.47 -13.45
N PHE A 250 -4.48 -6.63 -13.04
CA PHE A 250 -5.54 -7.03 -12.11
C PHE A 250 -6.48 -8.08 -12.73
N ALA A 251 -6.89 -7.91 -13.98
CA ALA A 251 -7.73 -8.87 -14.68
C ALA A 251 -7.04 -10.24 -14.79
N ASN A 252 -5.75 -10.28 -15.09
CA ASN A 252 -4.96 -11.52 -15.13
C ASN A 252 -4.88 -12.18 -13.74
N THR A 253 -4.68 -11.39 -12.69
CA THR A 253 -4.67 -11.88 -11.30
C THR A 253 -6.02 -12.47 -10.92
N LEU A 254 -7.11 -11.76 -11.23
CA LEU A 254 -8.47 -12.23 -10.97
C LEU A 254 -8.79 -13.51 -11.74
N ASN A 255 -8.38 -13.60 -13.01
CA ASN A 255 -8.55 -14.82 -13.81
C ASN A 255 -7.78 -16.00 -13.20
N TYR A 256 -6.54 -15.79 -12.75
CA TYR A 256 -5.76 -16.83 -12.08
C TYR A 256 -6.44 -17.33 -10.81
N GLU A 257 -6.94 -16.43 -9.96
CA GLU A 257 -7.65 -16.80 -8.73
C GLU A 257 -8.95 -17.55 -9.03
N ILE A 258 -9.72 -17.12 -10.03
CA ILE A 258 -10.93 -17.85 -10.46
C ILE A 258 -10.55 -19.26 -10.91
N VAL A 259 -9.57 -19.41 -11.81
CA VAL A 259 -9.12 -20.72 -12.30
C VAL A 259 -8.65 -21.61 -11.15
N ASN A 260 -7.89 -21.06 -10.19
CA ASN A 260 -7.41 -21.78 -9.03
C ASN A 260 -8.57 -22.23 -8.11
N LEU A 261 -9.57 -21.37 -7.89
CA LEU A 261 -10.78 -21.76 -7.16
C LEU A 261 -11.57 -22.85 -7.88
N LEU A 262 -11.67 -22.78 -9.21
CA LEU A 262 -12.33 -23.80 -10.02
C LEU A 262 -11.59 -25.15 -9.96
N SER A 263 -10.26 -25.15 -9.94
CA SER A 263 -9.43 -26.37 -9.95
C SER A 263 -9.28 -27.02 -8.57
N THR A 264 -9.30 -26.23 -7.49
CA THR A 264 -9.14 -26.72 -6.12
C THR A 264 -10.46 -27.03 -5.42
N SER A 265 -11.58 -26.49 -5.91
CA SER A 265 -12.90 -26.84 -5.42
C SER A 265 -13.27 -28.27 -5.77
N LYS A 266 -13.68 -29.08 -4.78
CA LYS A 266 -14.24 -30.41 -5.04
C LYS A 266 -15.64 -30.34 -5.68
N SER A 267 -16.41 -29.29 -5.38
CA SER A 267 -17.83 -29.23 -5.75
C SER A 267 -18.07 -29.04 -7.24
N ILE A 268 -17.14 -28.39 -7.95
CA ILE A 268 -17.31 -28.08 -9.37
C ILE A 268 -17.01 -29.29 -10.26
N PRO A 269 -15.87 -29.99 -10.12
CA PRO A 269 -15.65 -31.26 -10.80
C PRO A 269 -16.74 -32.29 -10.48
N ASP A 270 -17.17 -32.39 -9.21
CA ASP A 270 -18.25 -33.30 -8.83
C ASP A 270 -19.58 -32.96 -9.51
N LEU A 271 -19.92 -31.67 -9.65
CA LEU A 271 -21.11 -31.24 -10.37
C LEU A 271 -21.01 -31.58 -11.86
N ILE A 272 -19.86 -31.31 -12.50
CA ILE A 272 -19.63 -31.63 -13.92
C ILE A 272 -19.73 -33.15 -14.14
N ASN A 273 -19.14 -33.96 -13.26
CA ASN A 273 -19.15 -35.41 -13.34
C ASN A 273 -20.54 -36.04 -13.14
N ARG A 274 -21.53 -35.29 -12.62
CA ARG A 274 -22.92 -35.76 -12.44
C ARG A 274 -23.82 -35.48 -13.65
N VAL A 275 -23.33 -34.78 -14.67
CA VAL A 275 -24.14 -34.37 -15.83
C VAL A 275 -23.67 -35.10 -17.09
N PHE A 276 -24.62 -35.66 -17.84
CA PHE A 276 -24.37 -36.11 -19.21
C PHE A 276 -24.53 -34.93 -20.16
N VAL A 277 -23.46 -34.52 -20.81
CA VAL A 277 -23.45 -33.36 -21.73
C VAL A 277 -23.18 -33.83 -23.16
N ASN A 278 -24.04 -33.46 -24.10
CA ASN A 278 -23.79 -33.66 -25.52
C ASN A 278 -22.76 -32.61 -26.00
N PRO A 279 -21.73 -32.98 -26.80
CA PRO A 279 -20.76 -32.02 -27.33
C PRO A 279 -21.37 -30.77 -27.98
N VAL A 280 -22.53 -30.87 -28.65
CA VAL A 280 -23.19 -29.70 -29.27
C VAL A 280 -23.74 -28.70 -28.24
N ASP A 281 -24.00 -29.13 -27.01
CA ASP A 281 -24.49 -28.28 -25.93
C ASP A 281 -23.36 -27.59 -25.15
N VAL A 282 -22.12 -28.06 -25.28
CA VAL A 282 -20.96 -27.52 -24.55
C VAL A 282 -20.78 -26.04 -24.83
N GLU A 283 -20.86 -25.62 -26.09
CA GLU A 283 -20.71 -24.21 -26.45
C GLU A 283 -21.83 -23.35 -25.83
N LYS A 284 -23.07 -23.86 -25.85
CA LYS A 284 -24.21 -23.17 -25.24
C LYS A 284 -24.04 -23.02 -23.72
N ILE A 285 -23.60 -24.07 -23.03
CA ILE A 285 -23.31 -24.05 -21.58
C ILE A 285 -22.19 -23.06 -21.27
N ILE A 286 -21.09 -23.10 -22.03
CA ILE A 286 -19.95 -22.18 -21.86
C ILE A 286 -20.40 -20.74 -22.05
N ASN A 287 -21.19 -20.44 -23.08
CA ASN A 287 -21.67 -19.08 -23.35
C ASN A 287 -22.60 -18.59 -22.24
N GLN A 288 -23.47 -19.45 -21.70
CA GLN A 288 -24.30 -19.10 -20.55
C GLN A 288 -23.48 -18.82 -19.28
N LEU A 289 -22.48 -19.67 -18.99
CA LEU A 289 -21.58 -19.47 -17.85
C LEU A 289 -20.75 -18.21 -17.99
N LYS A 290 -20.13 -17.97 -19.15
CA LYS A 290 -19.37 -16.75 -19.45
C LYS A 290 -20.24 -15.52 -19.20
N ASN A 291 -21.43 -15.47 -19.79
CA ASN A 291 -22.31 -14.32 -19.63
C ASN A 291 -22.70 -14.11 -18.16
N LYS A 292 -23.15 -15.16 -17.45
CA LYS A 292 -23.62 -15.01 -16.07
C LYS A 292 -22.48 -14.65 -15.09
N VAL A 293 -21.35 -15.36 -15.16
CA VAL A 293 -20.19 -15.10 -14.29
C VAL A 293 -19.59 -13.73 -14.56
N LEU A 294 -19.44 -13.33 -15.83
CA LEU A 294 -18.92 -12.01 -16.17
C LEU A 294 -19.87 -10.90 -15.70
N LEU A 295 -21.19 -11.07 -15.84
CA LEU A 295 -22.18 -10.12 -15.32
C LEU A 295 -22.11 -9.98 -13.79
N ASP A 296 -21.95 -11.09 -13.06
CA ASP A 296 -21.82 -11.06 -11.60
C ASP A 296 -20.50 -10.38 -11.17
N ILE A 297 -19.38 -10.67 -11.84
CA ILE A 297 -18.09 -10.00 -11.62
C ILE A 297 -18.20 -8.50 -11.93
N GLU A 298 -18.79 -8.14 -13.08
CA GLU A 298 -19.01 -6.74 -13.48
C GLU A 298 -19.84 -6.01 -12.44
N LYS A 299 -20.92 -6.63 -11.95
CA LYS A 299 -21.77 -6.07 -10.89
C LYS A 299 -20.98 -5.83 -9.61
N LEU A 300 -20.14 -6.78 -9.18
CA LEU A 300 -19.29 -6.63 -8.00
C LEU A 300 -18.28 -5.49 -8.16
N LEU A 301 -17.61 -5.42 -9.31
CA LEU A 301 -16.64 -4.37 -9.61
C LEU A 301 -17.30 -2.99 -9.68
N LYS A 302 -18.44 -2.85 -10.38
CA LYS A 302 -19.21 -1.61 -10.42
C LYS A 302 -19.71 -1.20 -9.04
N THR A 303 -20.22 -2.14 -8.25
CA THR A 303 -20.67 -1.88 -6.88
C THR A 303 -19.51 -1.35 -6.04
N ARG A 304 -18.32 -1.99 -6.10
CA ARG A 304 -17.14 -1.54 -5.36
C ARG A 304 -16.62 -0.19 -5.85
N ALA A 305 -16.60 0.05 -7.16
CA ALA A 305 -16.15 1.30 -7.75
C ALA A 305 -17.08 2.47 -7.35
N ASN A 306 -18.38 2.30 -7.51
CA ASN A 306 -19.40 3.30 -7.12
C ASN A 306 -19.32 3.60 -5.62
N TYR A 307 -19.14 2.56 -4.81
CA TYR A 307 -18.98 2.70 -3.38
C TYR A 307 -17.75 3.54 -3.00
N LEU A 308 -16.58 3.26 -3.59
CA LEU A 308 -15.36 4.03 -3.32
C LEU A 308 -15.47 5.47 -3.82
N TYR A 309 -16.07 5.67 -4.99
CA TYR A 309 -16.36 7.00 -5.52
C TYR A 309 -17.25 7.79 -4.56
N PHE A 310 -18.34 7.18 -4.09
CA PHE A 310 -19.27 7.80 -3.16
C PHE A 310 -18.60 8.11 -1.81
N LEU A 311 -17.84 7.17 -1.25
CA LEU A 311 -17.07 7.37 -0.02
C LEU A 311 -16.10 8.55 -0.15
N ASN A 312 -15.37 8.64 -1.26
CA ASN A 312 -14.45 9.75 -1.52
C ASN A 312 -15.19 11.08 -1.69
N PHE A 313 -16.33 11.08 -2.38
CA PHE A 313 -17.18 12.26 -2.53
C PHE A 313 -17.67 12.77 -1.16
N ILE A 314 -18.16 11.90 -0.27
CA ILE A 314 -18.55 12.31 1.09
C ILE A 314 -17.34 12.82 1.87
N LYS A 315 -16.18 12.18 1.75
CA LYS A 315 -14.95 12.65 2.41
C LYS A 315 -14.58 14.06 1.98
N GLN A 316 -14.61 14.35 0.67
CA GLN A 316 -14.33 15.69 0.16
C GLN A 316 -15.31 16.73 0.70
N LEU A 317 -16.60 16.38 0.79
CA LEU A 317 -17.62 17.24 1.38
C LEU A 317 -17.34 17.50 2.87
N LEU A 318 -16.99 16.46 3.64
CA LEU A 318 -16.60 16.60 5.05
C LEU A 318 -15.40 17.50 5.24
N ASP A 319 -14.33 17.26 4.49
CA ASP A 319 -13.08 18.03 4.62
C ASP A 319 -13.31 19.50 4.25
N THR A 320 -14.11 19.76 3.21
CA THR A 320 -14.47 21.12 2.81
C THR A 320 -15.22 21.81 3.94
N LYS A 321 -16.27 21.19 4.49
CA LYS A 321 -17.08 21.78 5.56
C LYS A 321 -16.35 21.93 6.88
N ALA A 322 -15.51 20.97 7.25
CA ALA A 322 -14.68 21.08 8.44
C ALA A 322 -13.63 22.20 8.29
N SER A 323 -13.09 22.40 7.08
CA SER A 323 -12.12 23.48 6.82
C SER A 323 -12.72 24.88 6.99
N GLU A 324 -14.01 25.06 6.67
CA GLU A 324 -14.76 26.30 6.90
C GLU A 324 -14.86 26.66 8.41
N LYS A 325 -14.55 25.71 9.31
CA LYS A 325 -14.61 25.85 10.77
C LYS A 325 -13.24 25.68 11.46
N SER A 326 -12.17 25.69 10.67
CA SER A 326 -10.79 25.41 11.14
C SER A 326 -10.22 26.48 12.06
N ASP A 327 -10.81 27.67 12.10
CA ASP A 327 -10.48 28.76 13.03
C ASP A 327 -10.84 28.43 14.49
N LYS A 328 -11.85 27.58 14.70
CA LYS A 328 -12.35 27.18 16.02
C LYS A 328 -11.98 25.76 16.41
N PHE A 329 -11.83 24.88 15.42
CA PHE A 329 -11.71 23.45 15.66
C PHE A 329 -10.54 22.84 14.89
N ALA A 330 -9.74 22.02 15.58
CA ALA A 330 -8.87 21.07 14.91
C ALA A 330 -9.68 19.84 14.54
N TYR A 331 -9.45 19.25 13.36
CA TYR A 331 -10.21 18.08 12.91
C TYR A 331 -9.36 17.07 12.14
N LYS A 332 -9.86 15.85 12.02
CA LYS A 332 -9.28 14.78 11.20
C LYS A 332 -10.38 13.90 10.61
N SER A 333 -10.41 13.77 9.29
CA SER A 333 -11.25 12.79 8.62
C SER A 333 -10.49 11.51 8.26
N TRP A 334 -11.14 10.35 8.40
CA TRP A 334 -10.56 9.05 8.07
C TRP A 334 -11.64 7.98 7.86
N VAL A 335 -11.27 6.82 7.32
CA VAL A 335 -12.21 5.71 7.03
C VAL A 335 -11.96 4.56 8.00
N TYR A 336 -12.99 4.13 8.71
CA TYR A 336 -13.03 2.98 9.61
C TYR A 336 -13.63 1.76 8.91
N ARG A 337 -12.94 0.60 9.00
CA ARG A 337 -13.37 -0.71 8.47
C ARG A 337 -13.87 -0.67 7.02
N ASP A 338 -13.27 0.18 6.19
CA ASP A 338 -13.64 0.41 4.79
C ASP A 338 -15.07 0.91 4.55
N SER A 339 -15.85 1.22 5.59
CA SER A 339 -17.27 1.54 5.46
C SER A 339 -17.85 2.61 6.32
N THR A 340 -17.09 3.13 7.27
CA THR A 340 -17.54 4.25 8.08
C THR A 340 -16.58 5.41 7.91
N LEU A 341 -17.07 6.50 7.33
CA LEU A 341 -16.29 7.72 7.21
C LEU A 341 -16.46 8.51 8.50
N VAL A 342 -15.35 8.83 9.15
CA VAL A 342 -15.31 9.43 10.47
C VAL A 342 -14.66 10.80 10.38
N LEU A 343 -15.27 11.81 10.99
CA LEU A 343 -14.68 13.12 11.25
C LEU A 343 -14.53 13.29 12.77
N ASP A 344 -13.29 13.22 13.24
CA ASP A 344 -12.93 13.56 14.62
C ASP A 344 -12.71 15.08 14.72
N VAL A 345 -13.35 15.72 15.68
CA VAL A 345 -13.19 17.14 16.00
C VAL A 345 -12.64 17.28 17.41
N TYR A 346 -11.51 17.98 17.53
CA TYR A 346 -10.76 18.16 18.76
C TYR A 346 -10.98 19.56 19.30
N ILE A 347 -11.42 19.64 20.55
CA ILE A 347 -11.65 20.89 21.28
C ILE A 347 -10.73 20.90 22.48
N ASN A 348 -9.89 21.94 22.58
CA ASN A 348 -9.00 22.12 23.70
C ASN A 348 -9.74 22.94 24.78
N SER A 349 -10.28 22.27 25.80
CA SER A 349 -10.77 22.94 27.01
C SER A 349 -9.64 23.05 28.01
N GLU A 350 -9.73 23.97 28.98
CA GLU A 350 -8.63 24.48 29.82
C GLU A 350 -7.71 23.43 30.46
N ASN A 351 -8.11 22.15 30.54
CA ASN A 351 -7.24 21.05 30.97
C ASN A 351 -7.48 19.70 30.25
N ASN A 352 -8.29 19.65 29.18
CA ASN A 352 -8.60 18.39 28.49
C ASN A 352 -8.88 18.59 26.99
N ILE A 353 -8.31 17.70 26.18
CA ILE A 353 -8.72 17.57 24.78
C ILE A 353 -9.95 16.67 24.72
N GLU A 354 -11.09 17.26 24.38
CA GLU A 354 -12.32 16.54 24.08
C GLU A 354 -12.36 16.18 22.59
N ASN A 355 -12.86 14.99 22.27
CA ASN A 355 -12.95 14.48 20.91
C ASN A 355 -14.40 14.09 20.61
N HIS A 356 -15.02 14.90 19.75
CA HIS A 356 -16.37 14.73 19.25
C HIS A 356 -16.32 14.16 17.86
N VAL A 357 -17.22 13.23 17.58
CA VAL A 357 -17.21 12.46 16.36
C VAL A 357 -18.53 12.64 15.63
N ILE A 358 -18.45 12.86 14.33
CA ILE A 358 -19.55 12.58 13.40
C ILE A 358 -19.08 11.49 12.44
N GLU A 359 -19.86 10.43 12.30
CA GLU A 359 -19.54 9.29 11.44
C GLU A 359 -20.68 8.99 10.47
N TYR A 360 -20.32 8.55 9.27
CA TYR A 360 -21.22 8.13 8.21
C TYR A 360 -20.94 6.67 7.88
N SER A 361 -21.76 5.76 8.40
CA SER A 361 -21.69 4.34 8.09
C SER A 361 -22.44 4.06 6.79
N ILE A 362 -21.69 3.65 5.77
CA ILE A 362 -22.16 3.43 4.41
C ILE A 362 -22.28 1.93 4.15
N SER A 363 -23.48 1.50 3.78
CA SER A 363 -23.76 0.14 3.32
C SER A 363 -24.08 0.12 1.83
N GLN A 364 -24.45 -1.03 1.26
CA GLN A 364 -24.86 -1.10 -0.14
C GLN A 364 -26.14 -0.32 -0.46
N LYS A 365 -26.98 -0.05 0.55
CA LYS A 365 -28.31 0.54 0.35
C LYS A 365 -28.52 1.82 1.12
N ASN A 366 -27.91 1.94 2.30
CA ASN A 366 -28.18 3.02 3.24
C ASN A 366 -26.90 3.71 3.69
N ILE A 367 -27.04 4.96 4.11
CA ILE A 367 -26.07 5.74 4.86
C ILE A 367 -26.68 6.17 6.19
N ILE A 368 -25.98 5.88 7.27
CA ILE A 368 -26.39 6.22 8.64
C ILE A 368 -25.42 7.26 9.17
N CYS A 369 -25.92 8.40 9.60
CA CYS A 369 -25.13 9.45 10.25
C CYS A 369 -25.33 9.38 11.76
N ASN A 370 -24.23 9.20 12.49
CA ASN A 370 -24.24 9.23 13.95
C ASN A 370 -23.26 10.28 14.47
N THR A 371 -23.54 10.84 15.65
CA THR A 371 -22.57 11.62 16.42
C THR A 371 -22.43 11.09 17.84
N PHE A 372 -21.22 11.15 18.40
CA PHE A 372 -20.88 10.66 19.74
C PHE A 372 -19.59 11.30 20.25
N THR A 373 -19.24 11.06 21.52
CA THR A 373 -17.95 11.48 22.09
C THR A 373 -17.07 10.27 22.37
N ARG A 374 -15.76 10.37 22.10
CA ARG A 374 -14.87 9.20 22.31
C ARG A 374 -14.59 8.88 23.77
N LYS A 375 -14.62 9.88 24.64
CA LYS A 375 -14.32 9.76 26.07
C LYS A 375 -15.58 9.56 26.93
N GLY A 376 -16.75 9.38 26.31
CA GLY A 376 -18.02 9.19 27.02
C GLY A 376 -18.49 10.43 27.78
N ASN A 377 -18.12 11.63 27.32
CA ASN A 377 -18.77 12.86 27.79
C ASN A 377 -20.14 12.96 27.14
N ASP A 378 -21.14 12.34 27.75
CA ASP A 378 -22.47 12.22 27.18
C ASP A 378 -23.30 13.51 27.33
N GLN A 379 -22.79 14.54 28.03
CA GLN A 379 -23.52 15.81 28.20
C GLN A 379 -23.78 16.52 26.87
N PHE A 380 -22.80 16.52 25.96
CA PHE A 380 -22.98 17.07 24.62
C PHE A 380 -24.10 16.32 23.87
N ILE A 381 -24.06 14.99 23.92
CA ILE A 381 -25.04 14.12 23.24
C ILE A 381 -26.43 14.28 23.84
N TYR A 382 -26.54 14.36 25.16
CA TYR A 382 -27.81 14.58 25.85
C TYR A 382 -28.42 15.94 25.49
N LYS A 383 -27.65 17.03 25.54
CA LYS A 383 -28.14 18.37 25.17
C LYS A 383 -28.57 18.43 23.71
N MET A 384 -27.83 17.77 22.82
CA MET A 384 -28.18 17.69 21.40
C MET A 384 -29.45 16.85 21.18
N SER A 385 -29.58 15.70 21.86
CA SER A 385 -30.77 14.84 21.83
C SER A 385 -32.02 15.60 22.28
N GLU A 386 -31.96 16.30 23.42
CA GLU A 386 -33.07 17.07 23.97
C GLU A 386 -33.46 18.25 23.06
N LYS A 387 -32.48 18.99 22.56
CA LYS A 387 -32.73 20.18 21.72
C LYS A 387 -33.38 19.85 20.37
N TYR A 388 -32.99 18.73 19.77
CA TYR A 388 -33.40 18.36 18.42
C TYR A 388 -34.40 17.21 18.36
N ASP A 389 -34.86 16.71 19.51
CA ASP A 389 -35.76 15.55 19.64
C ASP A 389 -35.26 14.31 18.88
N ILE A 390 -33.98 13.99 19.06
CA ILE A 390 -33.30 12.87 18.38
C ILE A 390 -33.04 11.74 19.37
N SER A 391 -33.45 10.52 19.02
CA SER A 391 -33.21 9.34 19.86
C SER A 391 -31.72 8.97 19.93
N SER A 392 -31.21 8.71 21.14
CA SER A 392 -29.88 8.15 21.36
C SER A 392 -29.93 6.61 21.48
N ASN A 393 -28.93 5.92 20.92
CA ASN A 393 -28.70 4.49 21.13
C ASN A 393 -27.22 4.25 21.44
N GLU A 394 -26.90 3.55 22.54
CA GLU A 394 -25.52 3.15 22.90
C GLU A 394 -24.49 4.31 22.84
N ASN A 395 -24.83 5.46 23.44
CA ASN A 395 -24.02 6.69 23.46
C ASN A 395 -23.80 7.34 22.08
N LYS A 396 -24.55 6.92 21.07
CA LYS A 396 -24.59 7.55 19.75
C LYS A 396 -25.94 8.22 19.52
N LEU A 397 -25.90 9.44 18.99
CA LEU A 397 -27.07 10.13 18.48
C LEU A 397 -27.19 9.88 16.98
N ARG A 398 -28.28 9.25 16.53
CA ARG A 398 -28.52 9.02 15.11
C ARG A 398 -29.14 10.26 14.49
N ILE A 399 -28.35 11.02 13.72
CA ILE A 399 -28.82 12.23 13.04
C ILE A 399 -29.76 11.89 11.90
N PHE A 400 -29.42 10.87 11.09
CA PHE A 400 -30.30 10.35 10.05
C PHE A 400 -29.95 8.91 9.64
N ASP A 401 -30.88 8.27 8.91
CA ASP A 401 -30.72 6.99 8.21
C ASP A 401 -31.45 7.07 6.87
N TYR A 402 -30.70 7.18 5.77
CA TYR A 402 -31.26 7.39 4.44
C TYR A 402 -30.79 6.32 3.44
N SER A 403 -31.61 6.08 2.42
CA SER A 403 -31.20 5.34 1.23
C SER A 403 -30.12 6.11 0.46
N LEU A 404 -29.14 5.42 -0.13
CA LEU A 404 -28.12 6.03 -0.98
C LEU A 404 -28.69 6.66 -2.25
N CYS A 405 -29.88 6.25 -2.68
CA CYS A 405 -30.58 6.83 -3.82
C CYS A 405 -31.44 8.04 -3.45
N HIS A 406 -31.25 8.62 -2.26
CA HIS A 406 -32.02 9.77 -1.81
C HIS A 406 -31.58 11.05 -2.54
N ASP A 407 -32.49 11.71 -3.27
CA ASP A 407 -32.18 12.86 -4.11
C ASP A 407 -31.57 14.04 -3.34
N LYS A 408 -31.83 14.12 -2.03
CA LYS A 408 -31.31 15.16 -1.15
C LYS A 408 -30.09 14.75 -0.32
N LEU A 409 -29.45 13.62 -0.61
CA LEU A 409 -28.37 13.08 0.23
C LEU A 409 -27.25 14.09 0.51
N ASN A 410 -26.90 14.94 -0.46
CA ASN A 410 -25.90 16.00 -0.28
C ASN A 410 -26.37 17.09 0.70
N GLU A 411 -27.66 17.46 0.62
CA GLU A 411 -28.30 18.41 1.52
C GLU A 411 -28.30 17.84 2.95
N GLU A 412 -28.68 16.57 3.12
CA GLU A 412 -28.71 15.88 4.42
C GLU A 412 -27.34 15.80 5.08
N ILE A 413 -26.30 15.47 4.30
CA ILE A 413 -24.92 15.43 4.81
C ILE A 413 -24.48 16.85 5.22
N THR A 414 -24.76 17.85 4.41
CA THR A 414 -24.45 19.26 4.72
C THR A 414 -25.18 19.76 5.96
N ASN A 415 -26.47 19.43 6.09
CA ASN A 415 -27.30 19.78 7.24
C ASN A 415 -26.79 19.10 8.51
N SER A 416 -26.43 17.81 8.44
CA SER A 416 -25.88 17.08 9.58
C SER A 416 -24.55 17.68 10.09
N LEU A 417 -23.68 18.14 9.19
CA LEU A 417 -22.43 18.81 9.57
C LEU A 417 -22.68 20.18 10.18
N SER A 418 -23.58 20.95 9.58
CA SER A 418 -23.96 22.28 10.08
C SER A 418 -24.56 22.16 11.48
N LEU A 419 -25.46 21.20 11.67
CA LEU A 419 -26.05 20.85 12.96
C LEU A 419 -24.99 20.46 13.99
N PHE A 420 -24.05 19.58 13.61
CA PHE A 420 -22.97 19.11 14.48
C PHE A 420 -22.05 20.26 14.92
N PHE A 421 -21.51 21.04 13.98
CA PHE A 421 -20.63 22.17 14.30
C PHE A 421 -21.35 23.28 15.07
N HIS A 422 -22.61 23.59 14.72
CA HIS A 422 -23.40 24.56 15.47
C HIS A 422 -23.62 24.10 16.92
N SER A 423 -23.94 22.83 17.13
CA SER A 423 -24.11 22.26 18.46
C SER A 423 -22.82 22.33 19.28
N LEU A 424 -21.65 22.07 18.66
CA LEU A 424 -20.35 22.24 19.32
C LEU A 424 -20.09 23.70 19.68
N GLU A 425 -20.36 24.63 18.77
CA GLU A 425 -20.15 26.06 19.03
C GLU A 425 -21.00 26.56 20.19
N GLU A 426 -22.27 26.14 20.25
CA GLU A 426 -23.15 26.50 21.36
C GLU A 426 -22.77 25.81 22.67
N PHE A 427 -22.22 24.60 22.62
CA PHE A 427 -21.85 23.89 23.84
C PHE A 427 -20.58 24.45 24.51
N TYR A 428 -19.60 24.91 23.72
CA TYR A 428 -18.29 25.33 24.24
C TYR A 428 -18.04 26.85 24.22
N PHE A 429 -18.77 27.63 23.42
CA PHE A 429 -18.48 29.06 23.23
C PHE A 429 -19.65 30.00 23.52
N LYS A 430 -20.81 29.48 23.93
CA LYS A 430 -21.95 30.26 24.45
C LYS A 430 -22.27 29.80 25.86
#